data_AF-A0A9D6H4A4-F1
#
_entry.id   AF-A0A9D6H4A4-F1
#
_cell.length_a   1.000
_cell.length_b   1.000
_cell.length_c   1.000
_cell.angle_alpha   90.00
_cell.angle_beta   90.00
_cell.angle_gamma   90.00
#
_symmetry.space_group_name_H-M   'P 1'
#
loop_
_entity.id
_entity.type
_entity.pdbx_description
1 polymer ?
#
loop_
_entity_poly.entity_id
_entity_poly.type
_entity_poly.pdbx_seq_one_letter_code
_entity_poly.pdbx_strand_id
1 'polypeptide(L)'
;MSLLVDMRGRLVADSPTRNLFDWRQQIARGQLQLHPMAYGDAWHAPGVRADEPALRRAAQGYDLVLFDVAPGAIEFVLMPDAAHALIVEVLPTHASMLQAYTLLKTLSHAGGVLGVGLLGDAAACDRVMNACGHFLDPGFGQAICNVAHEDDAFAGLAVRMAGEEASRNGSLQHRETLNGW
;
A
#
# COMPACT_ATOMS: atom_id res chain seq x y z
N MET A 1 -8.96 13.55 -5.70
CA MET A 1 -8.84 12.60 -6.83
C MET A 1 -7.42 12.04 -6.86
N SER A 2 -7.24 10.74 -7.13
CA SER A 2 -5.91 10.09 -7.13
C SER A 2 -5.40 9.78 -8.53
N LEU A 3 -4.08 9.79 -8.73
CA LEU A 3 -3.42 9.27 -9.93
C LEU A 3 -2.66 7.98 -9.60
N LEU A 4 -2.99 6.90 -10.28
CA LEU A 4 -2.24 5.64 -10.22
C LEU A 4 -1.26 5.54 -11.39
N VAL A 5 0.02 5.38 -11.08
CA VAL A 5 1.09 5.08 -12.05
C VAL A 5 1.27 3.56 -12.07
N ASP A 6 0.69 2.89 -13.06
CA ASP A 6 0.80 1.45 -13.26
C ASP A 6 2.11 1.13 -13.99
N MET A 7 3.16 0.85 -13.21
CA MET A 7 4.47 0.52 -13.75
C MET A 7 4.63 -0.97 -14.03
N ARG A 8 3.79 -1.82 -13.42
CA ARG A 8 3.84 -3.28 -13.60
C ARG A 8 3.01 -3.75 -14.79
N GLY A 9 2.13 -2.88 -15.30
CA GLY A 9 1.20 -3.20 -16.38
C GLY A 9 0.13 -4.20 -15.97
N ARG A 10 -0.25 -4.23 -14.68
CA ARG A 10 -1.21 -5.22 -14.16
C ARG A 10 -2.65 -4.72 -14.19
N LEU A 11 -2.84 -3.41 -14.21
CA LEU A 11 -4.15 -2.79 -13.96
C LEU A 11 -4.73 -2.18 -15.24
N VAL A 12 -3.90 -1.56 -16.07
CA VAL A 12 -4.37 -0.82 -17.26
C VAL A 12 -3.70 -1.23 -18.58
N ALA A 13 -2.71 -2.11 -18.57
CA ALA A 13 -2.03 -2.54 -19.81
C ALA A 13 -2.95 -3.27 -20.80
N ASP A 14 -3.97 -3.98 -20.29
CA ASP A 14 -4.95 -4.72 -21.08
C ASP A 14 -6.28 -3.98 -21.24
N SER A 15 -6.31 -2.69 -20.92
CA SER A 15 -7.47 -1.84 -21.18
C SER A 15 -7.82 -1.88 -22.69
N PRO A 16 -9.11 -2.04 -23.05
CA PRO A 16 -9.53 -2.08 -24.47
C PRO A 16 -9.18 -0.79 -25.22
N THR A 17 -8.98 0.32 -24.50
CA THR A 17 -8.37 1.55 -25.01
C THR A 17 -6.84 1.50 -24.88
N ARG A 18 -6.21 0.54 -25.56
CA ARG A 18 -4.74 0.44 -25.62
C ARG A 18 -4.19 1.66 -26.36
N ASN A 19 -3.28 2.38 -25.70
CA ASN A 19 -2.66 3.56 -26.29
C ASN A 19 -1.67 3.15 -27.39
N LEU A 20 -1.71 3.86 -28.52
CA LEU A 20 -0.77 3.71 -29.63
C LEU A 20 0.65 4.19 -29.30
N PHE A 21 0.80 5.03 -28.29
CA PHE A 21 2.07 5.64 -27.91
C PHE A 21 2.48 5.20 -26.52
N ASP A 22 3.75 4.77 -26.40
CA ASP A 22 4.34 4.49 -25.09
C ASP A 22 4.40 5.77 -24.22
N TRP A 23 4.64 5.59 -22.92
CA TRP A 23 4.64 6.70 -21.98
C TRP A 23 5.70 7.77 -22.31
N ARG A 24 6.83 7.40 -22.93
CA ARG A 24 7.89 8.35 -23.31
C ARG A 24 7.42 9.23 -24.45
N GLN A 25 6.77 8.65 -25.44
CA GLN A 25 6.19 9.39 -26.57
C GLN A 25 5.03 10.29 -26.14
N GLN A 26 4.22 9.84 -25.18
CA GLN A 26 3.19 10.67 -24.55
C GLN A 26 3.79 11.91 -23.89
N ILE A 27 4.86 11.76 -23.10
CA ILE A 27 5.60 12.88 -22.49
C ILE A 27 6.18 13.80 -23.55
N ALA A 28 6.85 13.24 -24.57
CA ALA A 28 7.49 14.01 -25.63
C ALA A 28 6.49 14.91 -26.39
N ARG A 29 5.21 14.51 -26.42
CA ARG A 29 4.11 15.26 -27.04
C ARG A 29 3.32 16.12 -26.05
N GLY A 30 3.65 16.06 -24.77
CA GLY A 30 2.90 16.74 -23.70
C GLY A 30 1.47 16.22 -23.53
N GLN A 31 1.21 14.97 -23.93
CA GLN A 31 -0.13 14.37 -23.95
C GLN A 31 -0.12 13.04 -23.19
N LEU A 32 -0.29 13.11 -21.87
CA LEU A 32 -0.51 11.94 -21.04
C LEU A 32 -1.90 11.37 -21.31
N GLN A 33 -1.96 10.10 -21.69
CA GLN A 33 -3.23 9.42 -21.93
C GLN A 33 -3.59 8.65 -20.66
N LEU A 34 -4.47 9.27 -19.88
CA LEU A 34 -4.94 8.74 -18.62
C LEU A 34 -6.20 7.90 -18.82
N HIS A 35 -6.33 6.83 -18.06
CA HIS A 35 -7.49 5.95 -18.04
C HIS A 35 -8.35 6.27 -16.81
N PRO A 36 -9.59 6.70 -16.99
CA PRO A 36 -10.49 6.96 -15.87
C PRO A 36 -10.75 5.71 -15.01
N MET A 37 -10.78 5.90 -13.71
CA MET A 37 -11.11 4.90 -12.68
C MET A 37 -12.19 5.44 -11.73
N ALA A 38 -12.74 4.57 -10.87
CA ALA A 38 -13.79 4.94 -9.92
C ALA A 38 -13.39 6.07 -8.95
N TYR A 39 -12.11 6.18 -8.59
CA TYR A 39 -11.61 7.14 -7.59
C TYR A 39 -10.52 8.08 -8.12
N GLY A 40 -10.34 8.12 -9.44
CA GLY A 40 -9.39 9.00 -10.11
C GLY A 40 -8.94 8.45 -11.44
N ASP A 41 -7.66 8.58 -11.75
CA ASP A 41 -7.12 8.18 -13.05
C ASP A 41 -5.95 7.21 -12.89
N ALA A 42 -5.70 6.42 -13.93
CA ALA A 42 -4.54 5.57 -14.04
C ALA A 42 -3.72 5.92 -15.28
N TRP A 43 -2.42 5.69 -15.19
CA TRP A 43 -1.49 5.89 -16.27
C TRP A 43 -0.54 4.70 -16.38
N HIS A 44 -0.54 4.05 -17.55
CA HIS A 44 0.38 2.96 -17.82
C HIS A 44 1.75 3.50 -18.21
N ALA A 45 2.71 3.41 -17.29
CA ALA A 45 4.05 3.98 -17.46
C ALA A 45 5.15 3.07 -16.88
N PRO A 46 5.42 1.92 -17.52
CA PRO A 46 6.44 0.99 -17.04
C PRO A 46 7.83 1.63 -17.03
N GLY A 47 8.44 1.66 -15.84
CA GLY A 47 9.79 2.19 -15.62
C GLY A 47 9.91 3.71 -15.61
N VAL A 48 8.79 4.47 -15.54
CA VAL A 48 8.87 5.92 -15.33
C VAL A 48 9.47 6.24 -13.95
N ARG A 49 10.33 7.25 -13.85
CA ARG A 49 10.85 7.67 -12.55
C ARG A 49 9.89 8.62 -11.85
N ALA A 50 9.80 8.57 -10.52
CA ALA A 50 8.91 9.46 -9.76
C ALA A 50 9.32 10.95 -9.83
N ASP A 51 10.60 11.23 -10.16
CA ASP A 51 11.12 12.57 -10.37
C ASP A 51 10.99 13.09 -11.81
N GLU A 52 10.35 12.31 -12.71
CA GLU A 52 10.12 12.69 -14.10
C GLU A 52 9.34 14.02 -14.17
N PRO A 53 9.90 15.10 -14.76
CA PRO A 53 9.28 16.42 -14.74
C PRO A 53 7.88 16.50 -15.37
N ALA A 54 7.58 15.65 -16.35
CA ALA A 54 6.23 15.59 -16.92
C ALA A 54 5.22 14.94 -15.97
N LEU A 55 5.64 13.89 -15.26
CA LEU A 55 4.82 13.27 -14.22
C LEU A 55 4.60 14.22 -13.05
N ARG A 56 5.64 14.93 -12.59
CA ARG A 56 5.51 15.95 -11.53
C ARG A 56 4.49 17.03 -11.88
N ARG A 57 4.48 17.50 -13.13
CA ARG A 57 3.48 18.49 -13.60
C ARG A 57 2.07 17.92 -13.59
N ALA A 58 1.90 16.68 -14.04
CA ALA A 58 0.60 16.02 -14.02
C ALA A 58 0.09 15.78 -12.60
N ALA A 59 0.99 15.38 -11.68
CA ALA A 59 0.69 15.12 -10.28
C ALA A 59 0.12 16.34 -9.53
N GLN A 60 0.41 17.57 -9.97
CA GLN A 60 -0.12 18.79 -9.35
C GLN A 60 -1.65 18.88 -9.39
N GLY A 61 -2.31 18.15 -10.31
CA GLY A 61 -3.77 18.09 -10.40
C GLY A 61 -4.43 17.07 -9.47
N TYR A 62 -3.65 16.32 -8.68
CA TYR A 62 -4.13 15.21 -7.86
C TYR A 62 -3.77 15.41 -6.39
N ASP A 63 -4.63 14.90 -5.51
CA ASP A 63 -4.38 14.93 -4.06
C ASP A 63 -3.39 13.84 -3.64
N LEU A 64 -3.31 12.75 -4.43
CA LEU A 64 -2.49 11.58 -4.16
C LEU A 64 -1.98 10.98 -5.46
N VAL A 65 -0.71 10.57 -5.45
CA VAL A 65 -0.11 9.77 -6.54
C VAL A 65 0.34 8.42 -5.97
N LEU A 66 -0.19 7.35 -6.54
CA LEU A 66 0.09 5.96 -6.19
C LEU A 66 1.01 5.37 -7.24
N PHE A 67 2.10 4.72 -6.82
CA PHE A 67 3.00 4.00 -7.72
C PHE A 67 2.85 2.49 -7.49
N ASP A 68 2.40 1.75 -8.51
CA ASP A 68 2.46 0.29 -8.47
C ASP A 68 3.85 -0.16 -8.93
N VAL A 69 4.73 -0.48 -7.98
CA VAL A 69 6.14 -0.80 -8.22
C VAL A 69 6.42 -2.28 -7.98
N ALA A 70 7.17 -2.91 -8.87
CA ALA A 70 7.65 -4.27 -8.66
C ALA A 70 8.87 -4.30 -7.72
N PRO A 71 9.01 -5.34 -6.87
CA PRO A 71 10.18 -5.49 -6.03
C PRO A 71 11.47 -5.58 -6.88
N GLY A 72 12.42 -4.65 -6.65
CA GLY A 72 13.73 -4.65 -7.31
C GLY A 72 13.82 -3.98 -8.68
N ALA A 73 12.76 -3.30 -9.16
CA ALA A 73 12.72 -2.81 -10.53
C ALA A 73 13.40 -1.45 -10.77
N ILE A 74 13.71 -0.65 -9.74
CA ILE A 74 14.16 0.75 -9.94
C ILE A 74 15.07 1.18 -8.77
N GLU A 75 16.06 2.04 -9.03
CA GLU A 75 16.55 2.97 -8.00
C GLU A 75 15.33 3.71 -7.44
N PHE A 76 15.00 3.45 -6.18
CA PHE A 76 13.81 4.00 -5.56
C PHE A 76 13.98 5.50 -5.39
N VAL A 77 13.50 6.27 -6.35
CA VAL A 77 13.51 7.74 -6.35
C VAL A 77 12.17 8.23 -5.84
N LEU A 78 12.21 9.05 -4.80
CA LEU A 78 11.04 9.74 -4.25
C LEU A 78 10.72 10.98 -5.10
N MET A 79 9.43 11.31 -5.20
CA MET A 79 9.02 12.53 -5.89
C MET A 79 9.45 13.75 -5.06
N PRO A 80 10.25 14.68 -5.61
CA PRO A 80 10.67 15.83 -4.84
C PRO A 80 9.48 16.73 -4.47
N ASP A 81 9.56 17.35 -3.30
CA ASP A 81 8.56 18.27 -2.73
C ASP A 81 7.20 17.62 -2.38
N ALA A 82 7.11 16.30 -2.42
CA ALA A 82 5.95 15.54 -1.96
C ALA A 82 6.21 14.88 -0.60
N ALA A 83 5.14 14.63 0.14
CA ALA A 83 5.19 13.80 1.33
C ALA A 83 4.95 12.34 0.94
N HIS A 84 5.76 11.41 1.45
CA HIS A 84 5.74 10.02 1.00
C HIS A 84 5.23 9.07 2.07
N ALA A 85 4.33 8.18 1.69
CA ALA A 85 3.97 6.99 2.45
C ALA A 85 4.23 5.77 1.59
N LEU A 86 4.69 4.68 2.21
CA LEU A 86 4.98 3.44 1.51
C LEU A 86 4.13 2.29 2.06
N ILE A 87 3.77 1.40 1.16
CA ILE A 87 3.14 0.11 1.48
C ILE A 87 4.04 -0.97 0.93
N VAL A 88 4.48 -1.89 1.78
CA VAL A 88 5.41 -2.96 1.42
C VAL A 88 4.78 -4.30 1.73
N GLU A 89 4.58 -5.10 0.69
CA GLU A 89 4.16 -6.50 0.84
C GLU A 89 5.36 -7.37 1.26
N VAL A 90 5.18 -8.15 2.33
CA VAL A 90 6.17 -9.06 2.89
C VAL A 90 5.60 -10.48 2.91
N LEU A 91 6.24 -11.35 2.12
CA LEU A 91 5.93 -12.78 2.07
C LEU A 91 6.74 -13.54 3.15
N PRO A 92 6.30 -14.73 3.61
CA PRO A 92 6.99 -15.53 4.62
C PRO A 92 8.22 -16.27 4.07
N THR A 93 9.02 -15.59 3.25
CA THR A 93 10.25 -16.11 2.67
C THR A 93 11.42 -15.21 3.05
N HIS A 94 12.59 -15.81 3.27
CA HIS A 94 13.79 -15.07 3.63
C HIS A 94 14.16 -14.01 2.58
N ALA A 95 14.00 -14.32 1.29
CA ALA A 95 14.29 -13.39 0.21
C ALA A 95 13.38 -12.15 0.25
N SER A 96 12.08 -12.33 0.49
CA SER A 96 11.14 -11.21 0.60
C SER A 96 11.41 -10.34 1.83
N MET A 97 11.65 -10.94 3.00
CA MET A 97 12.01 -10.21 4.22
C MET A 97 13.32 -9.41 4.04
N LEU A 98 14.34 -10.01 3.42
CA LEU A 98 15.61 -9.34 3.15
C LEU A 98 15.44 -8.17 2.17
N GLN A 99 14.63 -8.36 1.14
CA GLN A 99 14.33 -7.30 0.17
C GLN A 99 13.58 -6.14 0.83
N ALA A 100 12.56 -6.43 1.65
CA ALA A 100 11.82 -5.43 2.41
C ALA A 100 12.77 -4.65 3.35
N TYR A 101 13.58 -5.35 4.14
CA TYR A 101 14.56 -4.70 5.02
C TYR A 101 15.57 -3.83 4.25
N THR A 102 16.04 -4.29 3.09
CA THR A 102 16.98 -3.52 2.26
C THR A 102 16.35 -2.24 1.73
N LEU A 103 15.08 -2.29 1.31
CA LEU A 103 14.32 -1.11 0.92
C LEU A 103 14.19 -0.13 2.09
N LEU A 104 13.76 -0.60 3.26
CA LEU A 104 13.59 0.23 4.45
C LEU A 104 14.89 0.88 4.91
N LYS A 105 16.00 0.14 4.84
CA LYS A 105 17.33 0.69 5.09
C LYS A 105 17.69 1.81 4.12
N THR A 106 17.40 1.66 2.83
CA THR A 106 17.65 2.74 1.85
C THR A 106 16.83 3.98 2.18
N LEU A 107 15.56 3.80 2.54
CA LEU A 107 14.63 4.89 2.88
C LEU A 107 15.02 5.63 4.15
N SER A 108 15.53 4.91 5.16
CA SER A 108 15.98 5.53 6.40
C SER A 108 17.13 6.52 6.18
N HIS A 109 17.90 6.37 5.09
CA HIS A 109 18.97 7.29 4.71
C HIS A 109 18.52 8.40 3.75
N ALA A 110 17.48 8.15 2.94
CA ALA A 110 16.99 9.11 1.96
C ALA A 110 16.18 10.26 2.59
N GLY A 111 15.53 10.01 3.74
CA GLY A 111 14.65 10.99 4.39
C GLY A 111 13.35 11.25 3.60
N GLY A 112 12.43 12.03 4.17
CA GLY A 112 11.21 12.46 3.46
C GLY A 112 10.07 11.44 3.38
N VAL A 113 10.16 10.33 4.12
CA VAL A 113 9.07 9.35 4.31
C VAL A 113 8.33 9.68 5.61
N LEU A 114 7.01 9.87 5.52
CA LEU A 114 6.13 10.11 6.68
C LEU A 114 5.75 8.84 7.42
N GLY A 115 5.66 7.71 6.70
CA GLY A 115 5.25 6.43 7.28
C GLY A 115 5.37 5.26 6.31
N VAL A 116 5.47 4.07 6.88
CA VAL A 116 5.58 2.81 6.16
C VAL A 116 4.61 1.79 6.75
N GLY A 117 3.71 1.25 5.92
CA GLY A 117 2.89 0.09 6.27
C GLY A 117 3.47 -1.19 5.70
N LEU A 118 3.65 -2.21 6.55
CA LEU A 118 3.97 -3.57 6.14
C LEU A 118 2.68 -4.40 6.06
N LEU A 119 2.48 -5.14 4.98
CA LEU A 119 1.34 -6.04 4.80
C LEU A 119 1.79 -7.42 4.31
N GLY A 120 0.94 -8.44 4.45
CA GLY A 120 1.23 -9.81 4.04
C GLY A 120 1.25 -10.76 5.24
N ASP A 121 2.33 -11.53 5.41
CA ASP A 121 2.45 -12.44 6.55
C ASP A 121 2.84 -11.67 7.83
N ALA A 122 2.01 -11.77 8.87
CA ALA A 122 2.18 -10.99 10.10
C ALA A 122 3.50 -11.29 10.81
N ALA A 123 3.91 -12.56 10.90
CA ALA A 123 5.16 -12.95 11.55
C ALA A 123 6.40 -12.48 10.76
N ALA A 124 6.33 -12.51 9.42
CA ALA A 124 7.38 -11.96 8.56
C ALA A 124 7.47 -10.44 8.70
N CYS A 125 6.34 -9.74 8.74
CA CYS A 125 6.28 -8.29 8.99
C CYS A 125 6.88 -7.94 10.36
N ASP A 126 6.53 -8.67 11.42
CA ASP A 126 7.10 -8.47 12.76
C ASP A 126 8.61 -8.67 12.79
N ARG A 127 9.14 -9.67 12.07
CA ARG A 127 10.58 -9.89 11.95
C ARG A 127 11.29 -8.72 11.26
N VAL A 128 10.72 -8.21 10.17
CA VAL A 128 11.27 -7.05 9.45
C VAL A 128 11.22 -5.81 10.34
N MET A 129 10.10 -5.55 11.00
CA MET A 129 9.92 -4.41 11.91
C MET A 129 10.91 -4.47 13.09
N ASN A 130 11.09 -5.65 13.71
CA ASN A 130 12.07 -5.85 14.77
C ASN A 130 13.51 -5.61 14.29
N ALA A 131 13.86 -6.09 13.09
CA ALA A 131 15.16 -5.80 12.49
C ALA A 131 15.36 -4.29 12.27
N CYS A 132 14.34 -3.60 11.75
CA CYS A 132 14.39 -2.14 11.58
C CYS A 132 14.57 -1.42 12.93
N GLY A 133 13.81 -1.79 13.96
CA GLY A 133 13.94 -1.20 15.30
C GLY A 133 15.29 -1.46 15.97
N HIS A 134 15.99 -2.54 15.60
CA HIS A 134 17.30 -2.88 16.15
C HIS A 134 18.45 -2.19 15.41
N PHE A 135 18.35 -2.00 14.10
CA PHE A 135 19.47 -1.59 13.25
C PHE A 135 19.33 -0.22 12.58
N LEU A 136 18.12 0.33 12.48
CA LEU A 136 17.86 1.62 11.85
C LEU A 136 17.68 2.72 12.90
N ASP A 137 17.61 3.97 12.43
CA ASP A 137 17.31 5.11 13.29
C ASP A 137 15.99 4.88 14.07
N PRO A 138 15.97 5.08 15.40
CA PRO A 138 14.77 4.84 16.21
C PRO A 138 13.54 5.66 15.76
N GLY A 139 13.74 6.88 15.26
CA GLY A 139 12.65 7.72 14.75
C GLY A 139 12.05 7.16 13.48
N PHE A 140 12.88 6.62 12.58
CA PHE A 140 12.40 5.91 11.40
C PHE A 140 11.66 4.60 11.78
N GLY A 141 12.19 3.86 12.75
CA GLY A 141 11.55 2.62 13.24
C GLY A 141 10.13 2.86 13.77
N GLN A 142 9.89 3.98 14.45
CA GLN A 142 8.55 4.35 14.95
C GLN A 142 7.56 4.72 13.84
N ALA A 143 8.04 5.08 12.65
CA ALA A 143 7.20 5.40 11.49
C ALA A 143 6.75 4.14 10.72
N ILE A 144 7.17 2.94 11.15
CA ILE A 144 6.80 1.66 10.54
C ILE A 144 5.66 1.04 11.34
N CYS A 145 4.56 0.68 10.67
CA CYS A 145 3.48 -0.09 11.24
C CYS A 145 3.29 -1.44 10.54
N ASN A 146 2.92 -2.46 11.31
CA ASN A 146 2.48 -3.74 10.78
C ASN A 146 0.96 -3.72 10.61
N VAL A 147 0.50 -3.62 9.35
CA VAL A 147 -0.92 -3.60 8.97
C VAL A 147 -1.46 -5.02 8.81
N ALA A 148 -0.60 -6.05 8.72
CA ALA A 148 -1.02 -7.45 8.57
C ALA A 148 -1.81 -7.97 9.80
N HIS A 149 -1.70 -7.32 10.96
CA HIS A 149 -2.50 -7.63 12.15
C HIS A 149 -3.90 -7.00 12.13
N GLU A 150 -4.24 -6.11 11.18
CA GLU A 150 -5.55 -5.46 11.16
C GLU A 150 -6.69 -6.45 10.89
N ASP A 151 -6.45 -7.48 10.06
CA ASP A 151 -7.42 -8.54 9.81
C ASP A 151 -7.74 -9.33 11.11
N ASP A 152 -6.75 -9.56 11.97
CA ASP A 152 -6.94 -10.21 13.27
C ASP A 152 -7.72 -9.33 14.25
N ALA A 153 -7.55 -8.01 14.19
CA ALA A 153 -8.33 -7.07 14.99
C ALA A 153 -9.81 -7.05 14.57
N PHE A 154 -10.08 -7.01 13.26
CA PHE A 154 -11.45 -7.09 12.73
C PHE A 154 -12.09 -8.47 12.95
N ALA A 155 -11.32 -9.55 12.79
CA ALA A 155 -11.79 -10.91 13.10
C ALA A 155 -12.08 -11.07 14.60
N GLY A 156 -11.21 -10.57 15.48
CA GLY A 156 -11.41 -10.58 16.92
C GLY A 156 -12.65 -9.77 17.34
N LEU A 157 -12.90 -8.63 16.69
CA LEU A 157 -14.13 -7.85 16.86
C LEU A 157 -15.36 -8.62 16.39
N ALA A 158 -15.31 -9.24 15.21
CA ALA A 158 -16.41 -10.04 14.66
C ALA A 158 -16.75 -11.23 15.56
N VAL A 159 -15.73 -11.95 16.07
CA VAL A 159 -15.90 -13.04 17.04
C VAL A 159 -16.56 -12.55 18.33
N ARG A 160 -16.14 -11.39 18.84
CA ARG A 160 -16.75 -10.80 20.05
C ARG A 160 -18.20 -10.40 19.80
N MET A 161 -18.50 -9.76 18.67
CA MET A 161 -19.87 -9.39 18.29
C MET A 161 -20.77 -10.63 18.14
N ALA A 162 -20.28 -11.68 17.47
CA ALA A 162 -21.00 -12.95 17.35
C ALA A 162 -21.21 -13.64 18.70
N GLY A 163 -20.23 -13.60 19.60
CA GLY A 163 -20.33 -14.13 20.96
C GLY A 163 -21.34 -13.36 21.83
N GLU A 164 -21.41 -12.04 21.68
CA GLU A 164 -22.38 -11.18 22.36
C GLU A 164 -23.82 -11.41 21.84
N GLU A 165 -23.99 -11.60 20.52
CA GLU A 165 -25.29 -11.96 19.92
C GLU A 165 -25.76 -13.35 20.36
N ALA A 166 -24.86 -14.35 20.37
CA ALA A 166 -25.19 -15.70 20.82
C ALA A 166 -25.59 -15.72 22.31
N SER A 167 -24.90 -14.94 23.14
CA SER A 167 -25.21 -14.81 24.57
C SER A 167 -26.54 -14.09 24.83
N ARG A 168 -26.87 -13.07 24.03
CA ARG A 168 -28.17 -12.38 24.09
C ARG A 168 -29.31 -13.30 23.69
N ASN A 169 -29.18 -14.06 22.59
CA ASN A 169 -30.20 -15.03 22.17
C ASN A 169 -30.38 -16.20 23.16
N GLY A 170 -29.29 -16.69 23.76
CA GLY A 170 -29.37 -17.69 24.82
C GLY A 170 -30.08 -17.18 26.08
N SER A 171 -29.86 -15.91 26.46
CA SER A 171 -30.53 -15.30 27.62
C SER A 171 -32.02 -15.01 27.39
N LEU A 172 -32.42 -14.76 26.12
CA LEU A 172 -33.83 -14.60 25.73
C LEU A 172 -34.58 -15.95 25.78
N GLN A 173 -33.98 -17.04 25.28
CA GLN A 173 -34.57 -18.39 25.38
C GLN A 173 -34.66 -18.89 26.84
N HIS A 174 -33.71 -18.51 27.70
CA HIS A 174 -33.78 -18.84 29.13
C HIS A 174 -34.84 -18.02 29.89
N ARG A 175 -35.17 -16.81 29.45
CA ARG A 175 -36.29 -16.02 30.03
C ARG A 175 -37.66 -16.49 29.57
N GLU A 176 -37.79 -17.01 28.34
CA GLU A 176 -39.05 -17.58 27.86
C GLU A 176 -39.40 -18.91 28.55
N THR A 177 -38.40 -19.67 28.99
CA THR A 177 -38.60 -20.91 29.76
C THR A 177 -38.95 -20.67 31.23
N LEU A 178 -38.65 -19.49 31.79
CA LEU A 178 -38.95 -19.13 33.18
C LEU A 178 -40.29 -18.38 33.37
N ASN A 179 -40.89 -17.85 32.31
CA ASN A 179 -42.18 -17.13 32.38
C ASN A 179 -43.38 -17.98 31.93
N GLY A 180 -43.18 -19.28 31.68
CA GLY A 180 -44.22 -20.22 31.25
C GLY A 180 -44.74 -21.09 32.38
N TRP A 181 -45.23 -20.49 33.47
CA TRP A 181 -46.09 -21.15 34.48
C TRP A 181 -47.08 -20.14 35.06
#